data_AF-A0A2V7HWV6-F1
#
_entry.id   AF-A0A2V7HWV6-F1
#
_cell.length_a   1.000
_cell.length_b   1.000
_cell.length_c   1.000
_cell.angle_alpha   90.00
_cell.angle_beta   90.00
_cell.angle_gamma   90.00
#
_symmetry.space_group_name_H-M   'P 1'
#
loop_
_entity.id
_entity.type
_entity.pdbx_description
1 polymer ?
#
loop_
_entity_poly.entity_id
_entity_poly.type
_entity_poly.pdbx_seq_one_letter_code
_entity_poly.pdbx_strand_id
1 'polypeptide(L)'
;MRLLLMWRGPGNPGEDLSPERVAARVQQLFSPLFAVPPCVRTRQGRAMSMVFLEAPVPRWNAPFFQEDRHTWALAVDYPLNAQAALADQGTPIGTDAVLPALCRQLEAGPRSLLRTIAPPFGLVWSSQDTGETFVQNDGLGQTQLVEFQNDRLWALTNKIVALKALGISLELERDHWAVRSTLGWFPLDMTGYKRLRFLAPATQLRLDSHGLTRTTHEVLSDWVRPAGLSQDDCLELARCSLINQITAVMPLSGCPSVGLSGGCLDAPRPGVRLLRSSARASRPPRRARRLRTGEDRWPRLERS
;
A
#
# COMPACT_ATOMS: atom_id res chain seq x y z
N MET A 1 -4.22 5.13 7.84
CA MET A 1 -5.27 4.47 7.03
C MET A 1 -5.28 5.11 5.66
N ARG A 2 -5.46 4.32 4.60
CA ARG A 2 -5.67 4.81 3.24
C ARG A 2 -6.97 4.25 2.69
N LEU A 3 -7.71 5.08 1.98
CA LEU A 3 -8.96 4.70 1.34
C LEU A 3 -8.93 5.15 -0.11
N LEU A 4 -9.19 4.21 -0.99
CA LEU A 4 -9.38 4.44 -2.42
C LEU A 4 -10.86 4.21 -2.75
N LEU A 5 -11.42 5.12 -3.53
CA LEU A 5 -12.71 4.94 -4.21
C LEU A 5 -12.56 5.44 -5.65
N MET A 6 -12.67 4.53 -6.61
CA MET A 6 -12.66 4.81 -8.04
C MET A 6 -14.02 4.45 -8.62
N TRP A 7 -14.52 5.20 -9.59
CA TRP A 7 -15.74 4.86 -10.30
C TRP A 7 -15.74 5.32 -11.75
N ARG A 8 -16.58 4.65 -12.55
CA ARG A 8 -16.88 4.99 -13.94
C ARG A 8 -18.37 4.83 -14.16
N GLY A 9 -18.97 5.82 -14.80
CA GLY A 9 -20.38 5.82 -15.18
C GLY A 9 -21.20 6.86 -14.40
N PRO A 10 -22.42 7.15 -14.86
CA PRO A 10 -23.25 8.23 -14.33
C PRO A 10 -23.88 7.91 -12.97
N GLY A 11 -23.88 6.66 -12.49
CA GLY A 11 -24.56 6.30 -11.24
C GLY A 11 -26.09 6.30 -11.35
N ASN A 12 -26.79 6.63 -10.27
CA ASN A 12 -28.25 6.75 -10.28
C ASN A 12 -28.70 8.12 -10.85
N PRO A 13 -29.90 8.24 -11.42
CA PRO A 13 -30.39 9.49 -11.98
C PRO A 13 -30.53 10.55 -10.89
N GLY A 14 -30.03 11.76 -11.16
CA GLY A 14 -30.03 12.86 -10.19
C GLY A 14 -28.91 12.82 -9.15
N GLU A 15 -28.05 11.80 -9.16
CA GLU A 15 -26.86 11.80 -8.32
C GLU A 15 -25.75 12.65 -8.93
N ASP A 16 -25.29 13.63 -8.16
CA ASP A 16 -24.03 14.31 -8.44
C ASP A 16 -22.87 13.42 -7.95
N LEU A 17 -22.14 12.86 -8.92
CA LEU A 17 -20.92 12.07 -8.74
C LEU A 17 -19.66 12.85 -9.16
N SER A 18 -19.67 14.19 -9.05
CA SER A 18 -18.44 14.98 -9.12
C SER A 18 -17.45 14.52 -8.02
N PRO A 19 -16.14 14.47 -8.31
CA PRO A 19 -15.15 14.00 -7.34
C PRO A 19 -15.17 14.76 -6.02
N GLU A 20 -15.44 16.07 -6.05
CA GLU A 20 -15.50 16.94 -4.88
C GLU A 20 -16.68 16.57 -3.98
N ARG A 21 -17.85 16.31 -4.58
CA ARG A 21 -19.06 15.90 -3.86
C ARG A 21 -18.91 14.52 -3.25
N VAL A 22 -18.34 13.57 -4.01
CA VAL A 22 -18.05 12.22 -3.52
C VAL A 22 -17.00 12.28 -2.41
N ALA A 23 -15.95 13.10 -2.55
CA ALA A 23 -14.92 13.29 -1.53
C ALA A 23 -15.51 13.78 -0.21
N ALA A 24 -16.39 14.78 -0.24
CA ALA A 24 -17.08 15.26 0.95
C ALA A 24 -17.91 14.16 1.64
N ARG A 25 -18.65 13.35 0.86
CA ARG A 25 -19.42 12.20 1.39
C ARG A 25 -18.51 11.14 1.99
N VAL A 26 -17.39 10.79 1.33
CA VAL A 26 -16.42 9.82 1.86
C VAL A 26 -15.81 10.35 3.16
N GLN A 27 -15.38 11.62 3.21
CA GLN A 27 -14.87 12.21 4.44
C GLN A 27 -15.90 12.14 5.57
N GLN A 28 -17.16 12.46 5.30
CA GLN A 28 -18.24 12.39 6.29
C GLN A 28 -18.45 10.96 6.81
N LEU A 29 -18.42 9.96 5.94
CA LEU A 29 -18.60 8.54 6.31
C LEU A 29 -17.49 8.02 7.23
N PHE A 30 -16.25 8.49 7.03
CA PHE A 30 -15.08 7.98 7.74
C PHE A 30 -14.53 8.94 8.80
N SER A 31 -15.09 10.14 8.96
CA SER A 31 -14.65 11.13 9.95
C SER A 31 -14.56 10.58 11.38
N PRO A 32 -15.44 9.65 11.86
CA PRO A 32 -15.31 9.11 13.21
C PRO A 32 -14.04 8.27 13.44
N LEU A 33 -13.36 7.83 12.37
CA LEU A 33 -12.12 7.05 12.47
C LEU A 33 -10.86 7.91 12.58
N PHE A 34 -10.98 9.23 12.44
CA PHE A 34 -9.84 10.13 12.32
C PHE A 34 -9.85 11.21 13.39
N ALA A 35 -8.78 11.27 14.20
CA ALA A 35 -8.57 12.37 15.14
C ALA A 35 -8.21 13.69 14.42
N VAL A 36 -7.58 13.60 13.24
CA VAL A 36 -7.23 14.72 12.36
C VAL A 36 -7.78 14.41 10.97
N PRO A 37 -8.42 15.37 10.28
CA PRO A 37 -8.93 15.14 8.93
C PRO A 37 -7.85 14.57 7.99
N PRO A 38 -8.14 13.48 7.25
CA PRO A 38 -7.18 12.91 6.31
C PRO A 38 -6.96 13.87 5.13
N CYS A 39 -5.77 13.82 4.54
CA CYS A 39 -5.51 14.47 3.27
C CYS A 39 -6.39 13.83 2.19
N VAL A 40 -7.04 14.65 1.38
CA VAL A 40 -7.93 14.18 0.32
C VAL A 40 -7.41 14.61 -1.02
N ARG A 41 -7.36 13.65 -1.94
CA ARG A 41 -6.99 13.86 -3.33
C ARG A 41 -8.14 13.39 -4.20
N THR A 42 -8.54 14.24 -5.13
CA THR A 42 -9.48 13.89 -6.18
C THR A 42 -8.77 13.84 -7.53
N ARG A 43 -9.26 12.98 -8.42
CA ARG A 43 -8.90 12.98 -9.84
C ARG A 43 -10.17 12.78 -10.66
N GLN A 44 -10.23 13.48 -11.78
CA GLN A 44 -11.23 13.28 -12.82
C GLN A 44 -10.50 13.13 -14.14
N GLY A 45 -10.69 11.98 -14.78
CA GLY A 45 -10.21 11.71 -16.12
C GLY A 45 -11.38 11.42 -17.05
N ARG A 46 -11.06 11.16 -18.32
CA ARG A 46 -12.06 10.71 -19.30
C ARG A 46 -12.57 9.30 -18.98
N ALA A 47 -11.70 8.44 -18.43
CA ALA A 47 -12.00 7.04 -18.20
C ALA A 47 -12.71 6.77 -16.85
N MET A 48 -12.47 7.63 -15.85
CA MET A 48 -12.85 7.39 -14.46
C MET A 48 -12.77 8.66 -13.60
N SER A 49 -13.38 8.60 -12.42
CA SER A 49 -13.24 9.55 -11.33
C SER A 49 -12.74 8.85 -10.08
N MET A 50 -12.02 9.57 -9.22
CA MET A 50 -11.36 8.99 -8.05
C MET A 50 -11.37 9.93 -6.86
N VAL A 51 -11.50 9.32 -5.68
CA VAL A 51 -11.19 9.90 -4.37
C VAL A 51 -10.17 9.01 -3.68
N PHE A 52 -9.12 9.63 -3.16
CA PHE A 52 -8.12 9.00 -2.30
C PHE A 52 -7.99 9.78 -1.00
N LEU A 53 -8.21 9.09 0.13
CA LEU A 53 -8.00 9.62 1.47
C LEU A 53 -6.75 8.99 2.05
N GLU A 54 -5.88 9.85 2.56
CA GLU A 54 -4.63 9.47 3.19
C GLU A 54 -4.56 10.09 4.59
N ALA A 55 -4.59 9.26 5.62
CA ALA A 55 -4.27 9.72 6.96
C ALA A 55 -2.75 9.67 7.16
N PRO A 56 -2.13 10.73 7.72
CA PRO A 56 -0.70 10.78 7.94
C PRO A 56 -0.27 9.61 8.83
N VAL A 57 0.79 8.91 8.42
CA VAL A 57 1.43 7.87 9.23
C VAL A 57 2.66 8.49 9.88
N PRO A 58 2.66 8.66 11.22
CA PRO A 58 3.79 9.27 11.90
C PRO A 58 5.10 8.57 11.55
N ARG A 59 6.11 9.35 11.17
CA ARG A 59 7.47 8.86 10.85
C ARG A 59 7.55 7.94 9.63
N TRP A 60 6.54 7.94 8.76
CA TRP A 60 6.63 7.35 7.44
C TRP A 60 7.23 8.38 6.46
N ASN A 61 8.23 7.97 5.69
CA ASN A 61 9.04 8.88 4.86
C ASN A 61 8.63 8.86 3.39
N ALA A 62 8.07 7.76 2.89
CA ALA A 62 7.77 7.60 1.47
C ALA A 62 6.37 8.13 1.12
N PRO A 63 6.20 8.97 0.10
CA PRO A 63 4.88 9.47 -0.24
C PRO A 63 4.02 8.36 -0.86
N PHE A 64 2.75 8.27 -0.45
CA PHE A 64 1.77 7.33 -1.05
C PHE A 64 1.20 7.84 -2.37
N PHE A 65 1.55 9.06 -2.77
CA PHE A 65 1.19 9.68 -4.04
C PHE A 65 2.44 10.36 -4.60
N GLN A 66 2.79 10.05 -5.85
CA GLN A 66 3.89 10.67 -6.57
C GLN A 66 3.44 11.01 -7.99
N GLU A 67 4.00 12.08 -8.55
CA GLU A 67 3.67 12.55 -9.89
C GLU A 67 4.92 13.11 -10.56
N ASP A 68 5.14 12.69 -11.81
CA ASP A 68 6.14 13.27 -12.70
C ASP A 68 5.46 13.84 -13.96
N ARG A 69 6.24 14.16 -15.01
CA ARG A 69 5.69 14.75 -16.25
C ARG A 69 4.81 13.79 -17.06
N HIS A 70 4.92 12.48 -16.83
CA HIS A 70 4.29 11.44 -17.65
C HIS A 70 3.28 10.61 -16.88
N THR A 71 3.40 10.56 -15.55
CA THR A 71 2.64 9.60 -14.74
C THR A 71 2.36 10.19 -13.38
N TRP A 72 1.11 10.11 -12.94
CA TRP A 72 0.81 10.13 -11.50
C TRP A 72 0.53 8.71 -11.04
N ALA A 73 0.98 8.39 -9.83
CA ALA A 73 0.83 7.08 -9.22
C ALA A 73 0.51 7.22 -7.73
N LEU A 74 -0.32 6.33 -7.22
CA LEU A 74 -0.59 6.19 -5.81
C LEU A 74 -0.53 4.73 -5.36
N ALA A 75 -0.28 4.56 -4.07
CA ALA A 75 -0.24 3.27 -3.42
C ALA A 75 -1.36 3.13 -2.37
N VAL A 76 -2.27 2.18 -2.59
CA VAL A 76 -3.27 1.72 -1.61
C VAL A 76 -2.63 0.89 -0.50
N ASP A 77 -1.65 0.05 -0.86
CA ASP A 77 -0.62 -0.53 0.00
C ASP A 77 0.76 -0.35 -0.65
N TYR A 78 1.75 0.09 0.13
CA TYR A 78 3.02 0.58 -0.44
C TYR A 78 3.95 -0.60 -0.71
N PRO A 79 4.50 -0.73 -1.93
CA PRO A 79 5.39 -1.82 -2.29
C PRO A 79 6.75 -1.63 -1.62
N LEU A 80 6.94 -2.30 -0.48
CA LEU A 80 8.05 -2.04 0.45
C LEU A 80 9.44 -2.24 -0.18
N ASN A 81 9.58 -3.22 -1.07
CA ASN A 81 10.83 -3.53 -1.77
C ASN A 81 10.86 -3.00 -3.23
N ALA A 82 10.00 -2.05 -3.60
CA ALA A 82 9.93 -1.51 -4.96
C ALA A 82 11.27 -0.98 -5.48
N GLN A 83 12.05 -0.28 -4.65
CA GLN A 83 13.36 0.25 -5.06
C GLN A 83 14.34 -0.87 -5.42
N ALA A 84 14.40 -1.93 -4.61
CA ALA A 84 15.24 -3.08 -4.89
C ALA A 84 14.78 -3.80 -6.17
N ALA A 85 13.47 -4.03 -6.30
CA ALA A 85 12.90 -4.67 -7.50
C ALA A 85 13.19 -3.87 -8.79
N LEU A 86 13.14 -2.53 -8.73
CA LEU A 86 13.50 -1.66 -9.85
C LEU A 86 15.00 -1.68 -10.17
N ALA A 87 15.86 -1.68 -9.14
CA ALA A 87 17.29 -1.79 -9.30
C ALA A 87 17.70 -3.13 -9.95
N ASP A 88 17.06 -4.23 -9.56
CA ASP A 88 17.29 -5.56 -10.15
C ASP A 88 16.89 -5.63 -11.64
N GLN A 89 15.95 -4.77 -12.07
CA GLN A 89 15.58 -4.59 -13.48
C GLN A 89 16.45 -3.54 -14.19
N GLY A 90 17.55 -3.09 -13.58
CA GLY A 90 18.47 -2.11 -14.18
C GLY A 90 17.91 -0.69 -14.25
N THR A 91 16.90 -0.35 -13.44
CA THR A 91 16.29 0.99 -13.39
C THR A 91 16.65 1.71 -12.08
N PRO A 92 17.83 2.37 -11.97
CA PRO A 92 18.22 3.09 -10.76
C PRO A 92 17.42 4.39 -10.64
N ILE A 93 16.72 4.58 -9.52
CA ILE A 93 15.80 5.71 -9.32
C ILE A 93 15.96 6.27 -7.91
N GLY A 94 15.86 7.59 -7.77
CA GLY A 94 15.79 8.27 -6.47
C GLY A 94 14.47 8.00 -5.73
N THR A 95 14.41 8.33 -4.44
CA THR A 95 13.21 8.12 -3.60
C THR A 95 11.94 8.79 -4.15
N ASP A 96 12.07 9.92 -4.85
CA ASP A 96 10.95 10.76 -5.26
C ASP A 96 10.26 10.30 -6.55
N ALA A 97 10.78 9.25 -7.21
CA ALA A 97 10.27 8.75 -8.49
C ALA A 97 9.99 7.24 -8.50
N VAL A 98 9.92 6.60 -7.32
CA VAL A 98 9.74 5.15 -7.20
C VAL A 98 8.39 4.68 -7.77
N LEU A 99 7.27 5.29 -7.36
CA LEU A 99 5.94 4.85 -7.79
C LEU A 99 5.71 5.07 -9.29
N PRO A 100 5.98 6.25 -9.89
CA PRO A 100 5.78 6.47 -11.31
C PRO A 100 6.60 5.49 -12.17
N ALA A 101 7.87 5.27 -11.82
CA ALA A 101 8.71 4.36 -12.57
C ALA A 101 8.32 2.88 -12.39
N LEU A 102 7.93 2.48 -11.18
CA LEU A 102 7.38 1.15 -10.93
C LEU A 102 6.13 0.90 -11.78
N CYS A 103 5.22 1.87 -11.82
CA CYS A 103 3.98 1.76 -12.57
C CYS A 103 4.22 1.64 -14.08
N ARG A 104 5.16 2.41 -14.65
CA ARG A 104 5.54 2.28 -16.07
C ARG A 104 6.11 0.90 -16.40
N GLN A 105 6.92 0.32 -15.51
CA GLN A 105 7.45 -1.03 -15.71
C GLN A 105 6.34 -2.11 -15.59
N LEU A 106 5.39 -1.94 -14.67
CA LEU A 106 4.22 -2.82 -14.55
C LEU A 106 3.28 -2.72 -15.75
N GLU A 107 3.19 -1.55 -16.39
CA GLU A 107 2.43 -1.37 -17.62
C GLU A 107 3.07 -2.12 -18.80
N ALA A 108 4.41 -2.05 -18.94
CA ALA A 108 5.13 -2.70 -20.02
C ALA A 108 5.28 -4.22 -19.85
N GLY A 109 5.46 -4.70 -18.61
CA GLY A 109 5.83 -6.09 -18.33
C GLY A 109 5.54 -6.48 -16.88
N PRO A 110 4.27 -6.69 -16.49
CA PRO A 110 3.90 -6.86 -15.08
C PRO A 110 4.50 -8.12 -14.44
N ARG A 111 4.56 -9.25 -15.15
CA ARG A 111 4.91 -10.56 -14.56
C ARG A 111 6.26 -10.57 -13.84
N SER A 112 7.31 -9.97 -14.41
CA SER A 112 8.66 -9.99 -13.81
C SER A 112 8.67 -9.28 -12.46
N LEU A 113 8.04 -8.11 -12.38
CA LEU A 113 7.94 -7.34 -11.14
C LEU A 113 6.98 -7.96 -10.14
N LEU A 114 5.85 -8.51 -10.58
CA LEU A 114 4.88 -9.17 -9.71
C LEU A 114 5.48 -10.40 -8.99
N ARG A 115 6.50 -11.04 -9.56
CA ARG A 115 7.24 -12.13 -8.90
C ARG A 115 8.21 -11.65 -7.81
N THR A 116 8.71 -10.41 -7.93
CA THR A 116 9.79 -9.88 -7.09
C THR A 116 9.29 -8.96 -5.99
N ILE A 117 8.23 -8.20 -6.24
CA ILE A 117 7.68 -7.25 -5.27
C ILE A 117 6.93 -8.02 -4.18
N ALA A 118 7.32 -7.78 -2.94
CA ALA A 118 6.73 -8.41 -1.77
C ALA A 118 5.32 -7.86 -1.51
N PRO A 119 4.29 -8.73 -1.39
CA PRO A 119 2.99 -8.36 -0.84
C PRO A 119 3.08 -7.83 0.61
N PRO A 120 2.09 -7.03 1.07
CA PRO A 120 0.96 -6.47 0.32
C PRO A 120 1.34 -5.23 -0.49
N PHE A 121 0.77 -5.07 -1.68
CA PHE A 121 0.75 -3.79 -2.37
C PHE A 121 -0.45 -3.66 -3.31
N GLY A 122 -0.88 -2.42 -3.53
CA GLY A 122 -1.86 -2.09 -4.55
C GLY A 122 -1.58 -0.72 -5.09
N LEU A 123 -1.56 -0.60 -6.41
CA LEU A 123 -1.17 0.62 -7.12
C LEU A 123 -2.31 1.07 -8.02
N VAL A 124 -2.48 2.40 -8.11
CA VAL A 124 -3.31 3.04 -9.11
C VAL A 124 -2.48 4.12 -9.78
N TRP A 125 -2.47 4.17 -11.10
CA TRP A 125 -1.74 5.20 -11.82
C TRP A 125 -2.46 5.58 -13.09
N SER A 126 -2.12 6.74 -13.65
CA SER A 126 -2.53 7.10 -14.99
C SER A 126 -1.35 7.65 -15.77
N SER A 127 -1.27 7.25 -17.03
CA SER A 127 -0.42 7.90 -18.01
C SER A 127 -1.02 9.25 -18.38
N GLN A 128 -0.23 10.32 -18.28
CA GLN A 128 -0.60 11.66 -18.74
C GLN A 128 -0.58 11.75 -20.27
N ASP A 129 0.19 10.89 -20.93
CA ASP A 129 0.33 10.86 -22.38
C ASP A 129 -0.89 10.20 -23.05
N THR A 130 -1.38 9.08 -22.50
CA THR A 130 -2.52 8.33 -23.08
C THR A 130 -3.86 8.63 -22.39
N GLY A 131 -3.83 9.14 -21.16
CA GLY A 131 -5.03 9.32 -20.33
C GLY A 131 -5.63 8.00 -19.81
N GLU A 132 -4.93 6.88 -19.99
CA GLU A 132 -5.32 5.57 -19.48
C GLU A 132 -4.99 5.48 -17.99
N THR A 133 -5.90 4.86 -17.23
CA THR A 133 -5.74 4.61 -15.80
C THR A 133 -5.65 3.12 -15.54
N PHE A 134 -4.73 2.72 -14.69
CA PHE A 134 -4.47 1.33 -14.36
C PHE A 134 -4.62 1.09 -12.88
N VAL A 135 -4.97 -0.15 -12.53
CA VAL A 135 -4.93 -0.67 -11.16
C VAL A 135 -4.21 -2.00 -11.14
N GLN A 136 -3.32 -2.20 -10.17
CA GLN A 136 -2.63 -3.47 -9.94
C GLN A 136 -2.74 -3.86 -8.48
N ASN A 137 -3.10 -5.11 -8.18
CA ASN A 137 -2.90 -5.70 -6.86
C ASN A 137 -1.74 -6.71 -6.85
N ASP A 138 -1.27 -7.04 -5.65
CA ASP A 138 -0.17 -7.97 -5.43
C ASP A 138 -0.51 -9.43 -5.81
N GLY A 139 0.54 -10.26 -5.90
CA GLY A 139 0.42 -11.65 -6.31
C GLY A 139 -0.35 -12.57 -5.35
N LEU A 140 -0.60 -12.14 -4.11
CA LEU A 140 -1.40 -12.88 -3.12
C LEU A 140 -2.80 -12.28 -2.91
N GLY A 141 -3.09 -11.12 -3.50
CA GLY A 141 -4.33 -10.38 -3.24
C GLY A 141 -4.45 -9.89 -1.79
N GLN A 142 -3.34 -9.68 -1.09
CA GLN A 142 -3.38 -9.19 0.30
C GLN A 142 -3.89 -7.76 0.39
N THR A 143 -3.60 -6.94 -0.61
CA THR A 143 -4.31 -5.67 -0.79
C THR A 143 -5.70 -5.94 -1.34
N GLN A 144 -6.65 -6.03 -0.41
CA GLN A 144 -8.04 -6.31 -0.71
C GLN A 144 -8.69 -5.12 -1.42
N LEU A 145 -8.88 -5.26 -2.73
CA LEU A 145 -9.68 -4.38 -3.56
C LEU A 145 -11.00 -5.09 -3.90
N VAL A 146 -12.09 -4.36 -3.84
CA VAL A 146 -13.45 -4.85 -4.09
C VAL A 146 -14.03 -4.08 -5.26
N GLU A 147 -14.48 -4.80 -6.29
CA GLU A 147 -15.23 -4.27 -7.42
C GLU A 147 -16.73 -4.34 -7.12
N PHE A 148 -17.44 -3.24 -7.41
CA PHE A 148 -18.89 -3.19 -7.58
C PHE A 148 -19.21 -2.98 -9.05
N GLN A 149 -20.20 -3.69 -9.58
CA GLN A 149 -20.70 -3.45 -10.93
C GLN A 149 -22.21 -3.64 -11.03
N ASN A 150 -22.87 -2.69 -11.68
CA ASN A 150 -24.24 -2.80 -12.18
C ASN A 150 -24.32 -2.21 -13.61
N ASP A 151 -25.53 -2.07 -14.16
CA ASP A 151 -25.74 -1.60 -15.53
C ASP A 151 -25.34 -0.14 -15.78
N ARG A 152 -25.11 0.66 -14.73
CA ARG A 152 -24.87 2.11 -14.82
C ARG A 152 -23.54 2.56 -14.26
N LEU A 153 -22.95 1.78 -13.38
CA LEU A 153 -21.81 2.17 -12.57
C LEU A 153 -20.90 0.97 -12.35
N TRP A 154 -19.63 1.20 -12.59
CA TRP A 154 -18.56 0.37 -12.07
C TRP A 154 -17.82 1.16 -11.00
N ALA A 155 -17.45 0.51 -9.89
CA ALA A 155 -16.66 1.12 -8.84
C ALA A 155 -15.64 0.14 -8.25
N LEU A 156 -14.54 0.66 -7.73
CA LEU A 156 -13.49 -0.09 -7.06
C LEU A 156 -13.10 0.60 -5.75
N THR A 157 -12.97 -0.17 -4.67
CA THR A 157 -12.54 0.36 -3.38
C THR A 157 -11.81 -0.66 -2.53
N ASN A 158 -10.95 -0.20 -1.61
CA ASN A 158 -10.39 -1.04 -0.54
C ASN A 158 -11.22 -0.99 0.76
N LYS A 159 -12.39 -0.33 0.73
CA LYS A 159 -13.32 -0.16 1.86
C LYS A 159 -14.76 -0.20 1.36
N ILE A 160 -15.45 -1.33 1.51
CA ILE A 160 -16.83 -1.54 1.02
C ILE A 160 -17.79 -0.40 1.42
N VAL A 161 -17.67 0.12 2.65
CA VAL A 161 -18.50 1.23 3.15
C VAL A 161 -18.38 2.51 2.31
N ALA A 162 -17.26 2.72 1.61
CA ALA A 162 -17.04 3.88 0.74
C ALA A 162 -18.01 3.92 -0.46
N LEU A 163 -18.55 2.77 -0.89
CA LEU A 163 -19.53 2.69 -1.97
C LEU A 163 -20.81 3.48 -1.66
N LYS A 164 -21.15 3.67 -0.38
CA LYS A 164 -22.28 4.52 0.03
C LYS A 164 -22.13 5.97 -0.40
N ALA A 165 -20.90 6.46 -0.60
CA ALA A 165 -20.66 7.82 -1.10
C ALA A 165 -21.10 8.00 -2.57
N LEU A 166 -21.19 6.90 -3.32
CA LEU A 166 -21.73 6.82 -4.68
C LEU A 166 -23.22 6.48 -4.71
N GLY A 167 -23.93 6.59 -3.57
CA GLY A 167 -25.36 6.24 -3.50
C GLY A 167 -25.66 4.74 -3.63
N ILE A 168 -24.64 3.88 -3.57
CA ILE A 168 -24.82 2.43 -3.67
C ILE A 168 -25.43 1.89 -2.37
N SER A 169 -26.59 1.25 -2.49
CA SER A 169 -27.19 0.45 -1.41
C SER A 169 -26.52 -0.93 -1.36
N LEU A 170 -25.91 -1.24 -0.21
CA LEU A 170 -25.24 -2.53 0.02
C LEU A 170 -26.26 -3.58 0.42
N GLU A 171 -26.62 -4.46 -0.51
CA GLU A 171 -27.48 -5.61 -0.25
C GLU A 171 -26.67 -6.81 0.24
N LEU A 172 -27.13 -7.46 1.30
CA LEU A 172 -26.50 -8.68 1.81
C LEU A 172 -26.77 -9.87 0.88
N GLU A 173 -25.77 -10.73 0.71
CA GLU A 173 -25.93 -12.03 0.05
C GLU A 173 -26.17 -13.12 1.09
N ARG A 174 -27.41 -13.63 1.16
CA ARG A 174 -27.85 -14.49 2.26
C ARG A 174 -26.99 -15.74 2.40
N ASP A 175 -26.63 -16.33 1.27
CA ASP A 175 -25.84 -17.57 1.25
C ASP A 175 -24.42 -17.34 1.77
N HIS A 176 -23.80 -16.21 1.42
CA HIS A 176 -22.49 -15.83 1.97
C HIS A 176 -22.56 -15.67 3.50
N TRP A 177 -23.61 -15.05 4.02
CA TRP A 177 -23.77 -14.87 5.47
C TRP A 177 -24.11 -16.16 6.22
N ALA A 178 -24.82 -17.10 5.58
CA ALA A 178 -25.03 -18.44 6.11
C ALA A 178 -23.68 -19.16 6.25
N VAL A 179 -22.85 -19.14 5.21
CA VAL A 179 -21.49 -19.71 5.25
C VAL A 179 -20.63 -19.05 6.33
N ARG A 180 -20.67 -17.71 6.43
CA ARG A 180 -19.95 -16.96 7.48
C ARG A 180 -20.38 -17.35 8.89
N SER A 181 -21.67 -17.66 9.08
CA SER A 181 -22.22 -18.07 10.36
C SER A 181 -21.75 -19.49 10.75
N THR A 182 -21.56 -20.36 9.75
CA THR A 182 -21.07 -21.73 9.97
C THR A 182 -19.54 -21.80 10.14
N LEU A 183 -18.77 -21.10 9.29
CA LEU A 183 -17.31 -21.23 9.23
C LEU A 183 -16.55 -20.20 10.06
N GLY A 184 -17.19 -19.12 10.51
CA GLY A 184 -16.51 -18.07 11.27
C GLY A 184 -15.75 -17.04 10.41
N TRP A 185 -15.73 -17.18 9.08
CA TRP A 185 -15.13 -16.23 8.11
C TRP A 185 -15.78 -16.39 6.72
N PHE A 186 -15.52 -15.47 5.79
CA PHE A 186 -15.99 -15.58 4.39
C PHE A 186 -14.91 -16.26 3.54
N PRO A 187 -15.15 -17.48 3.01
CA PRO A 187 -14.17 -18.17 2.20
C PRO A 187 -14.08 -17.65 0.76
N LEU A 188 -12.92 -17.86 0.14
CA LEU A 188 -12.67 -17.65 -1.29
C LEU A 188 -13.01 -16.21 -1.74
N ASP A 189 -13.96 -16.07 -2.67
CA ASP A 189 -14.41 -14.83 -3.30
C ASP A 189 -15.67 -14.23 -2.65
N MET A 190 -16.16 -14.84 -1.57
CA MET A 190 -17.38 -14.38 -0.89
C MET A 190 -17.14 -13.04 -0.19
N THR A 191 -17.88 -12.02 -0.60
CA THR A 191 -17.80 -10.66 0.00
C THR A 191 -18.85 -10.41 1.09
N GLY A 192 -19.86 -11.28 1.20
CA GLY A 192 -21.05 -11.03 2.02
C GLY A 192 -22.09 -10.10 1.38
N TYR A 193 -21.82 -9.52 0.20
CA TYR A 193 -22.71 -8.56 -0.44
C TYR A 193 -22.98 -8.93 -1.90
N LYS A 194 -24.18 -8.59 -2.38
CA LYS A 194 -24.52 -8.76 -3.79
C LYS A 194 -23.73 -7.79 -4.66
N ARG A 195 -23.44 -8.21 -5.88
CA ARG A 195 -22.76 -7.40 -6.93
C ARG A 195 -21.36 -6.89 -6.51
N LEU A 196 -20.79 -7.46 -5.45
CA LEU A 196 -19.43 -7.22 -5.02
C LEU A 196 -18.59 -8.46 -5.22
N ARG A 197 -17.38 -8.26 -5.74
CA ARG A 197 -16.36 -9.31 -5.82
C ARG A 197 -15.00 -8.74 -5.41
N PHE A 198 -14.18 -9.58 -4.78
CA PHE A 198 -12.78 -9.23 -4.61
C PHE A 198 -12.07 -9.25 -5.96
N LEU A 199 -11.14 -8.31 -6.15
CA LEU A 199 -10.23 -8.34 -7.28
C LEU A 199 -9.30 -9.54 -7.10
N ALA A 200 -9.24 -10.43 -8.10
CA ALA A 200 -8.40 -11.62 -8.05
C ALA A 200 -6.91 -11.22 -7.88
N PRO A 201 -6.07 -12.05 -7.22
CA PRO A 201 -4.64 -11.80 -7.09
C PRO A 201 -3.96 -11.53 -8.44
N ALA A 202 -2.87 -10.76 -8.43
CA ALA A 202 -2.06 -10.47 -9.61
C ALA A 202 -2.86 -9.92 -10.82
N THR A 203 -3.93 -9.15 -10.56
CA THR A 203 -4.79 -8.61 -11.60
C THR A 203 -4.43 -7.17 -11.90
N GLN A 204 -4.27 -6.88 -13.20
CA GLN A 204 -4.21 -5.55 -13.75
C GLN A 204 -5.56 -5.17 -14.37
N LEU A 205 -6.11 -4.05 -13.94
CA LEU A 205 -7.24 -3.39 -14.59
C LEU A 205 -6.69 -2.24 -15.44
N ARG A 206 -7.15 -2.13 -16.68
CA ARG A 206 -6.87 -1.00 -17.57
C ARG A 206 -8.18 -0.31 -17.92
N LEU A 207 -8.27 0.99 -17.63
CA LEU A 207 -9.41 1.85 -17.88
C LEU A 207 -9.05 2.92 -18.90
N ASP A 208 -9.82 2.98 -19.97
CA ASP A 208 -9.68 3.98 -21.03
C ASP A 208 -11.05 4.54 -21.42
N SER A 209 -11.12 5.32 -22.50
CA SER A 209 -12.42 5.87 -22.96
C SER A 209 -13.40 4.80 -23.44
N HIS A 210 -12.93 3.64 -23.89
CA HIS A 210 -13.74 2.56 -24.45
C HIS A 210 -14.27 1.61 -23.38
N GLY A 211 -13.58 1.45 -22.26
CA GLY A 211 -14.10 0.64 -21.17
C GLY A 211 -13.04 0.20 -20.16
N LEU A 212 -13.22 -1.03 -19.69
CA LEU A 212 -12.40 -1.66 -18.66
C LEU A 212 -11.94 -3.03 -19.17
N THR A 213 -10.63 -3.20 -19.30
CA THR A 213 -9.98 -4.48 -19.64
C THR A 213 -9.33 -5.06 -18.38
N ARG A 214 -9.30 -6.39 -18.28
CA ARG A 214 -8.75 -7.11 -17.13
C ARG A 214 -7.77 -8.17 -17.60
N THR A 215 -6.63 -8.21 -16.94
CA THR A 215 -5.59 -9.20 -17.19
C THR A 215 -5.12 -9.74 -15.85
N THR A 216 -5.07 -11.07 -15.70
CA THR A 216 -4.53 -11.72 -14.51
C THR A 216 -3.22 -12.41 -14.87
N HIS A 217 -2.22 -12.28 -14.00
CA HIS A 217 -0.89 -12.84 -14.20
C HIS A 217 -0.65 -14.02 -13.27
N GLU A 218 -0.31 -15.17 -13.84
CA GLU A 218 0.05 -16.34 -13.06
C GLU A 218 1.49 -16.16 -12.54
N VAL A 219 1.60 -15.85 -11.23
CA VAL A 219 2.88 -15.68 -10.51
C VAL A 219 2.97 -16.54 -9.26
N LEU A 220 1.85 -17.11 -8.80
CA LEU A 220 1.82 -17.91 -7.58
C LEU A 220 2.57 -19.22 -7.77
N SER A 221 2.45 -19.88 -8.94
CA SER A 221 3.18 -21.12 -9.24
C SER A 221 4.69 -20.95 -9.11
N ASP A 222 5.20 -19.77 -9.50
CA ASP A 222 6.61 -19.40 -9.40
C ASP A 222 7.07 -19.29 -7.94
N TRP A 223 6.15 -19.05 -6.99
CA TRP A 223 6.44 -18.96 -5.55
C TRP A 223 6.27 -20.29 -4.82
N VAL A 224 5.27 -21.10 -5.20
CA VAL A 224 4.92 -22.34 -4.48
C VAL A 224 5.66 -23.59 -4.99
N ARG A 225 6.32 -23.51 -6.14
CA ARG A 225 7.15 -24.60 -6.70
C ARG A 225 8.62 -24.19 -6.80
N PRO A 226 9.32 -23.94 -5.68
CA PRO A 226 10.75 -23.67 -5.74
C PRO A 226 11.49 -24.90 -6.29
N ALA A 227 12.68 -24.68 -6.85
CA ALA A 227 13.60 -25.76 -7.20
C ALA A 227 13.85 -26.68 -5.99
N GLY A 228 14.32 -27.91 -6.22
CA GLY A 228 14.70 -28.81 -5.13
C GLY A 228 15.89 -28.24 -4.35
N LEU A 229 15.60 -27.44 -3.30
CA LEU A 229 16.58 -26.81 -2.44
C LEU A 229 16.98 -27.76 -1.31
N SER A 230 18.24 -27.72 -0.91
CA SER A 230 18.68 -28.40 0.31
C SER A 230 18.10 -27.68 1.55
N GLN A 231 18.17 -28.34 2.72
CA GLN A 231 17.76 -27.72 3.98
C GLN A 231 18.57 -26.43 4.27
N ASP A 232 19.87 -26.46 4.02
CA ASP A 232 20.76 -25.31 4.26
C ASP A 232 20.43 -24.15 3.31
N ASP A 233 20.14 -24.44 2.05
CA ASP A 233 19.71 -23.43 1.08
C ASP A 233 18.37 -22.80 1.48
N CYS A 234 17.43 -23.60 2.02
CA CYS A 234 16.15 -23.09 2.51
C CYS A 234 16.34 -22.14 3.70
N LEU A 235 17.21 -22.50 4.65
CA LEU A 235 17.52 -21.66 5.81
C LEU A 235 18.20 -20.36 5.39
N GLU A 236 19.15 -20.43 4.48
CA GLU A 236 19.86 -19.27 3.97
C GLU A 236 18.94 -18.35 3.15
N LEU A 237 18.08 -18.92 2.31
CA LEU A 237 17.05 -18.18 1.57
C LEU A 237 16.09 -17.45 2.52
N ALA A 238 15.62 -18.12 3.58
CA ALA A 238 14.75 -17.51 4.59
C ALA A 238 15.46 -16.36 5.33
N ARG A 239 16.73 -16.56 5.72
CA ARG A 239 17.55 -15.54 6.37
C ARG A 239 17.76 -14.32 5.47
N CYS A 240 18.17 -14.54 4.22
CA CYS A 240 18.38 -13.48 3.24
C CYS A 240 17.09 -12.72 2.92
N SER A 241 15.97 -13.44 2.73
CA SER A 241 14.66 -12.81 2.46
C SER A 241 14.22 -11.89 3.61
N LEU A 242 14.40 -12.33 4.86
CA LEU A 242 14.08 -11.50 6.03
C LEU A 242 14.99 -10.26 6.11
N ILE A 243 16.29 -10.41 5.89
CA ILE A 243 17.24 -9.29 5.91
C ILE A 243 16.92 -8.29 4.80
N ASN A 244 16.63 -8.77 3.59
CA ASN A 244 16.29 -7.94 2.44
C ASN A 244 15.01 -7.15 2.71
N GLN A 245 13.98 -7.80 3.27
CA GLN A 245 12.74 -7.12 3.61
C GLN A 245 12.94 -6.04 4.68
N ILE A 246 13.70 -6.33 5.74
CA ILE A 246 14.03 -5.33 6.77
C ILE A 246 14.79 -4.16 6.13
N THR A 247 15.81 -4.45 5.33
CA THR A 247 16.65 -3.45 4.68
C THR A 247 15.83 -2.56 3.75
N ALA A 248 14.85 -3.11 3.04
CA ALA A 248 13.94 -2.36 2.17
C ALA A 248 13.00 -1.43 2.95
N VAL A 249 12.52 -1.86 4.12
CA VAL A 249 11.58 -1.07 4.95
C VAL A 249 12.28 0.04 5.72
N MET A 250 13.53 -0.16 6.15
CA MET A 250 14.26 0.77 7.03
C MET A 250 14.28 2.23 6.53
N PRO A 251 14.55 2.53 5.25
CA PRO A 251 14.53 3.90 4.75
C PRO A 251 13.13 4.55 4.77
N LEU A 252 12.07 3.73 4.70
CA LEU A 252 10.68 4.20 4.62
C LEU A 252 10.13 4.63 5.99
N SER A 253 10.80 4.26 7.09
CA SER A 253 10.36 4.56 8.46
C SER A 253 11.44 5.25 9.29
N GLY A 254 11.16 6.46 9.77
CA GLY A 254 12.05 7.21 10.66
C GLY A 254 12.16 6.63 12.07
N CYS A 255 11.23 5.75 12.48
CA CYS A 255 11.35 4.98 13.73
C CYS A 255 10.55 3.68 13.61
N PRO A 256 11.18 2.60 13.15
CA PRO A 256 10.52 1.30 13.03
C PRO A 256 10.11 0.79 14.41
N SER A 257 8.89 0.28 14.51
CA SER A 257 8.37 -0.42 15.69
C SER A 257 8.03 -1.86 15.31
N VAL A 258 8.14 -2.77 16.27
CA VAL A 258 7.79 -4.19 16.11
C VAL A 258 6.92 -4.60 17.28
N GLY A 259 5.76 -5.18 17.00
CA GLY A 259 4.92 -5.81 18.01
C GLY A 259 5.59 -7.09 18.51
N LEU A 260 5.80 -7.20 19.82
CA LEU A 260 6.35 -8.41 20.44
C LEU A 260 5.21 -9.16 21.12
N SER A 261 4.81 -10.30 20.55
CA SER A 261 3.77 -11.18 21.12
C SER A 261 4.31 -12.14 22.20
N GLY A 262 5.64 -12.25 22.36
CA GLY A 262 6.29 -13.18 23.29
C GLY A 262 6.49 -14.60 22.75
N GLY A 263 5.96 -14.91 21.56
CA GLY A 263 6.18 -16.19 20.87
C GLY A 263 7.62 -16.36 20.39
N CYS A 264 8.17 -17.57 20.53
CA CYS A 264 9.54 -17.89 20.10
C CYS A 264 9.69 -17.91 18.55
N LEU A 265 8.57 -18.11 17.83
CA LEU A 265 8.50 -18.19 16.37
C LEU A 265 7.84 -16.96 15.70
N ASP A 266 7.00 -16.20 16.43
CA ASP A 266 6.16 -15.13 15.83
C ASP A 266 6.70 -13.71 16.01
N ALA A 267 7.73 -13.52 16.84
CA ALA A 267 8.44 -12.26 16.96
C ALA A 267 9.94 -12.55 16.87
N PRO A 268 10.60 -12.31 15.71
CA PRO A 268 11.98 -12.69 15.61
C PRO A 268 12.81 -11.75 16.49
N ARG A 269 13.31 -12.28 17.62
CA ARG A 269 14.52 -11.77 18.28
C ARG A 269 15.63 -11.42 17.27
N PRO A 270 15.79 -12.13 16.13
CA PRO A 270 16.62 -11.69 15.01
C PRO A 270 16.22 -10.34 14.40
N GLY A 271 14.94 -10.10 14.13
CA GLY A 271 14.45 -8.83 13.58
C GLY A 271 14.76 -7.64 14.50
N VAL A 272 14.59 -7.81 15.82
CA VAL A 272 14.98 -6.78 16.81
C VAL A 272 16.50 -6.55 16.85
N ARG A 273 17.32 -7.62 16.73
CA ARG A 273 18.80 -7.48 16.66
C ARG A 273 19.27 -6.85 15.35
N LEU A 274 18.62 -7.17 14.22
CA LEU A 274 18.87 -6.59 12.89
C LEU A 274 18.46 -5.12 12.82
N LEU A 275 17.31 -4.76 13.40
CA LEU A 275 16.88 -3.36 13.54
C LEU A 275 17.84 -2.57 14.43
N ARG A 276 18.30 -3.15 15.55
CA ARG A 276 19.27 -2.52 16.47
C ARG A 276 20.65 -2.33 15.85
N SER A 277 21.11 -3.24 14.99
CA SER A 277 22.40 -3.12 14.29
C SER A 277 22.31 -2.13 13.14
N SER A 278 21.23 -2.15 12.36
CA SER A 278 20.97 -1.21 11.25
C SER A 278 20.78 0.24 11.75
N ALA A 279 20.06 0.44 12.86
CA ALA A 279 19.91 1.74 13.51
C ALA A 279 21.20 2.27 14.16
N ARG A 280 22.18 1.40 14.46
CA ARG A 280 23.51 1.81 14.93
C ARG A 280 24.43 2.20 13.78
N ALA A 281 24.34 1.53 12.63
CA ALA A 281 25.12 1.84 11.42
C ALA A 281 24.73 3.16 10.76
N SER A 282 23.49 3.60 10.93
CA SER A 282 22.94 4.85 10.37
C SER A 282 23.13 6.09 11.26
N ARG A 283 23.83 5.96 12.40
CA ARG A 283 24.21 7.10 13.25
C ARG A 283 25.57 7.65 12.80
N PRO A 284 25.71 8.95 12.49
CA PRO A 284 27.02 9.55 12.26
C PRO A 284 27.90 9.38 13.52
N PRO A 285 29.22 9.18 13.36
CA PRO A 285 30.11 8.97 14.49
C PRO A 285 30.02 10.17 15.42
N ARG A 286 29.64 9.93 16.69
CA ARG A 286 29.70 10.94 17.74
C ARG A 286 31.17 11.37 17.87
N ARG A 287 31.51 12.57 17.39
CA ARG A 287 32.78 13.22 17.73
C ARG A 287 32.93 13.19 19.24
N ALA A 288 33.97 12.51 19.72
CA ALA A 288 34.34 12.48 21.12
C ALA A 288 34.60 13.91 21.59
N ARG A 289 33.69 14.45 22.42
CA ARG A 289 33.90 15.71 23.13
C ARG A 289 34.92 15.40 24.21
N ARG A 290 36.19 15.75 23.97
CA ARG A 290 37.24 15.77 24.98
C ARG A 290 36.77 16.69 26.12
N LEU A 291 36.72 16.15 27.33
CA LEU A 291 36.70 16.91 28.57
C LEU A 291 37.97 17.77 28.61
N ARG A 292 37.82 19.09 28.70
CA ARG A 292 38.85 19.98 29.23
C ARG A 292 38.34 20.52 30.56
N THR A 293 39.08 20.14 31.59
CA THR A 293 39.17 20.71 32.93
C THR A 293 39.76 22.11 32.90
N GLY A 294 39.42 22.94 33.89
CA GLY A 294 39.97 24.28 34.13
C GLY A 294 38.86 25.21 34.59
N GLU A 295 38.59 25.24 35.89
CA GLU A 295 38.97 26.36 36.79
C GLU A 295 38.09 27.60 36.55
N ASP A 296 37.15 27.86 37.47
CA ASP A 296 37.10 29.19 38.08
C ASP A 296 36.36 29.22 39.41
N ARG A 297 36.89 30.07 40.27
CA ARG A 297 36.77 30.09 41.74
C ARG A 297 35.47 30.72 42.22
N TRP A 298 35.04 30.25 43.40
CA TRP A 298 34.14 30.92 44.36
C TRP A 298 34.64 32.32 44.77
N PRO A 299 33.77 33.17 45.35
CA PRO A 299 33.90 33.33 46.80
C PRO A 299 32.57 33.30 47.58
N ARG A 300 32.73 32.78 48.80
CA ARG A 300 31.80 32.70 49.93
C ARG A 300 31.68 34.10 50.54
N LEU A 301 30.46 34.62 50.72
CA LEU A 301 30.17 35.77 51.59
C LEU A 301 29.62 35.22 52.91
N GLU A 302 30.42 35.30 53.97
CA GLU A 302 29.93 35.28 55.35
C GLU A 302 30.33 36.60 56.04
N ARG A 303 29.49 36.98 57.01
CA ARG A 303 29.46 38.26 57.70
C ARG A 303 30.73 38.55 58.51
N SER A 304 30.91 39.85 58.79
CA SER A 304 31.86 40.54 59.69
C SER A 304 33.12 41.08 59.02
#